data_AF-A0A495XYP8-F1
#
_entry.id   AF-A0A495XYP8-F1
#
_cell.length_a   1.000
_cell.length_b   1.000
_cell.length_c   1.000
_cell.angle_alpha   90.00
_cell.angle_beta   90.00
_cell.angle_gamma   90.00
#
_symmetry.space_group_name_H-M   'P 1'
#
loop_
_entity.id
_entity.type
_entity.pdbx_description
1 polymer ?
#
loop_
_entity_poly.entity_id
_entity_poly.type
_entity_poly.pdbx_seq_one_letter_code
_entity_poly.pdbx_strand_id
1 'polypeptide(L)'
;MTASPDPTRPTHPLLAVLDRLGEVLDRRGDAVALLGLGSVGRDRHRLDEHSDADFFVVVDDGCVSRYLADTDWLEAAHPVAWSFAHTHDGRKVLFADGRFAEYAVFTLDELRGIPYPPARTVWARADAPADLETSRLDLPAAPSLGHQVGEAVTNLYVGLHRDLRGERLSATRFVQVFAVDRLLTVLDLLEVGDGRPQDLFAVERGAERRLGRVLDLARLNPGVDDNAGAALLVLETLERYAGVDPAPAAAVRDLAERVRRLRRP
;
A
#
# COMPACT_ATOMS: atom_id res chain seq x y z
N MET A 1 -2.54 8.30 -26.30
CA MET A 1 -1.72 9.48 -26.65
C MET A 1 -1.01 9.93 -25.39
N THR A 2 0.15 9.35 -25.11
CA THR A 2 1.01 9.76 -23.99
C THR A 2 1.68 11.07 -24.37
N ALA A 3 1.37 12.14 -23.64
CA ALA A 3 2.08 13.40 -23.82
C ALA A 3 3.57 13.16 -23.54
N SER A 4 4.43 13.50 -24.50
CA SER A 4 5.87 13.59 -24.26
C SER A 4 6.12 14.54 -23.09
N PRO A 5 7.00 14.19 -22.13
CA PRO A 5 7.29 15.08 -21.01
C PRO A 5 7.89 16.39 -21.53
N ASP A 6 7.37 17.50 -21.04
CA ASP A 6 7.89 18.85 -21.29
C ASP A 6 9.32 18.96 -20.74
N PRO A 7 10.34 19.17 -21.58
CA PRO A 7 11.76 19.21 -21.17
C PRO A 7 12.10 20.39 -20.26
N THR A 8 11.15 21.31 -20.00
CA THR A 8 11.37 22.49 -19.14
C THR A 8 10.93 22.30 -17.69
N ARG A 9 10.24 21.19 -17.36
CA ARG A 9 9.81 20.92 -15.98
C ARG A 9 10.99 20.37 -15.18
N PRO A 10 11.36 20.97 -14.04
CA PRO A 10 12.44 20.44 -13.22
C PRO A 10 12.13 19.00 -12.83
N THR A 11 13.11 18.11 -13.06
CA THR A 11 13.01 16.70 -12.68
C THR A 11 12.74 16.60 -11.18
N HIS A 12 11.72 15.83 -10.80
CA HIS A 12 11.40 15.61 -9.40
C HIS A 12 12.65 15.10 -8.66
N PRO A 13 13.00 15.63 -7.47
CA PRO A 13 14.27 15.31 -6.84
C PRO A 13 14.50 13.82 -6.57
N LEU A 14 13.45 13.05 -6.25
CA LEU A 14 13.57 11.59 -6.12
C LEU A 14 14.01 10.92 -7.43
N LEU A 15 13.48 11.36 -8.58
CA LEU A 15 13.89 10.83 -9.86
C LEU A 15 15.36 11.16 -10.13
N ALA A 16 15.80 12.37 -9.79
CA ALA A 16 17.21 12.76 -9.93
C ALA A 16 18.15 11.93 -9.03
N VAL A 17 17.71 11.53 -7.83
CA VAL A 17 18.47 10.59 -6.98
C VAL A 17 18.58 9.23 -7.65
N LEU A 18 17.47 8.70 -8.19
CA LEU A 18 17.47 7.41 -8.88
C LEU A 18 18.30 7.42 -10.17
N ASP A 19 18.31 8.53 -10.91
CA ASP A 19 19.14 8.67 -12.11
C ASP A 19 20.64 8.61 -11.74
N ARG A 20 21.06 9.36 -10.71
CA ARG A 20 22.44 9.27 -10.16
C ARG A 20 22.78 7.88 -9.65
N LEU A 21 21.81 7.20 -9.04
CA LEU A 21 21.98 5.84 -8.57
C LEU A 21 22.22 4.87 -9.73
N GLY A 22 21.49 5.03 -10.84
CA GLY A 22 21.75 4.29 -12.08
C GLY A 22 23.19 4.46 -12.56
N GLU A 23 23.71 5.68 -12.57
CA GLU A 23 25.11 5.95 -12.91
C GLU A 23 26.12 5.31 -11.95
N VAL A 24 25.80 5.23 -10.65
CA VAL A 24 26.65 4.54 -9.67
C VAL A 24 26.68 3.04 -9.95
N LEU A 25 25.51 2.43 -10.18
CA LEU A 25 25.37 1.00 -10.44
C LEU A 25 26.08 0.59 -11.74
N ASP A 26 26.00 1.42 -12.78
CA ASP A 26 26.72 1.23 -14.04
C ASP A 26 28.24 1.09 -13.82
N ARG A 27 28.80 1.95 -12.96
CA ARG A 27 30.25 1.94 -12.67
C ARG A 27 30.70 0.76 -11.80
N ARG A 28 29.82 0.17 -11.00
CA ARG A 28 30.18 -0.98 -10.13
C ARG A 28 30.32 -2.27 -10.93
N GLY A 29 29.54 -2.42 -12.00
CA GLY A 29 29.58 -3.56 -12.92
C GLY A 29 28.94 -4.84 -12.39
N ASP A 30 28.59 -4.91 -11.10
CA ASP A 30 27.94 -6.04 -10.43
C ASP A 30 26.40 -5.89 -10.31
N ALA A 31 25.84 -4.84 -10.93
CA ALA A 31 24.42 -4.57 -11.03
C ALA A 31 23.88 -4.88 -12.43
N VAL A 32 22.64 -5.37 -12.49
CA VAL A 32 21.90 -5.71 -13.71
C VAL A 32 20.89 -4.63 -14.05
N ALA A 33 20.10 -4.16 -13.08
CA ALA A 33 19.07 -3.15 -13.32
C ALA A 33 18.67 -2.39 -12.05
N LEU A 34 18.13 -1.20 -12.25
CA LEU A 34 17.46 -0.37 -11.25
C LEU A 34 16.02 -0.11 -11.71
N LEU A 35 15.05 -0.60 -10.93
CA LEU A 35 13.64 -0.56 -11.28
C LEU A 35 12.88 0.32 -10.28
N GLY A 36 12.31 1.43 -10.72
CA GLY A 36 11.44 2.27 -9.89
C GLY A 36 10.03 1.70 -9.80
N LEU A 37 9.43 1.76 -8.61
CA LEU A 37 8.09 1.28 -8.32
C LEU A 37 7.17 2.44 -7.90
N GLY A 38 5.86 2.18 -7.86
CA GLY A 38 4.88 3.17 -7.42
C GLY A 38 5.02 4.53 -8.13
N SER A 39 5.09 5.61 -7.35
CA SER A 39 5.15 6.99 -7.84
C SER A 39 6.45 7.34 -8.57
N VAL A 40 7.58 6.71 -8.22
CA VAL A 40 8.86 6.83 -8.95
C VAL A 40 8.99 5.82 -10.10
N GLY A 41 8.03 4.89 -10.18
CA GLY A 41 7.83 3.90 -11.23
C GLY A 41 6.87 4.35 -12.32
N ARG A 42 5.86 3.52 -12.63
CA ARG A 42 4.85 3.82 -13.66
C ARG A 42 3.74 4.75 -13.18
N ASP A 43 3.49 4.85 -11.88
CA ASP A 43 2.42 5.70 -11.33
C ASP A 43 2.85 7.16 -11.14
N ARG A 44 3.57 7.74 -12.10
CA ARG A 44 4.13 9.11 -12.00
C ARG A 44 3.09 10.21 -11.76
N HIS A 45 1.83 9.95 -12.05
CA HIS A 45 0.72 10.87 -11.74
C HIS A 45 0.50 11.06 -10.22
N ARG A 46 1.03 10.15 -9.39
CA ARG A 46 1.00 10.21 -7.91
C ARG A 46 2.25 10.87 -7.32
N LEU A 47 3.25 11.20 -8.14
CA LEU A 47 4.52 11.73 -7.65
C LEU A 47 4.37 13.20 -7.23
N ASP A 48 4.65 13.47 -5.97
CA ASP A 48 4.64 14.79 -5.36
C ASP A 48 5.69 14.90 -4.23
N GLU A 49 5.71 16.04 -3.53
CA GLU A 49 6.65 16.31 -2.44
C GLU A 49 6.48 15.43 -1.20
N HIS A 50 5.38 14.67 -1.11
CA HIS A 50 5.09 13.74 -0.01
C HIS A 50 5.39 12.29 -0.39
N SER A 51 5.88 12.05 -1.60
CA SER A 51 6.28 10.73 -2.06
C SER A 51 7.60 10.28 -1.43
N ASP A 52 7.71 8.98 -1.18
CA ASP A 52 8.95 8.25 -1.01
C ASP A 52 9.37 7.59 -2.34
N ALA A 53 10.57 6.99 -2.35
CA ALA A 53 11.06 6.20 -3.48
C ALA A 53 11.10 4.72 -3.13
N ASP A 54 10.20 3.94 -3.76
CA ASP A 54 10.25 2.49 -3.80
C ASP A 54 11.02 2.02 -5.05
N PHE A 55 12.04 1.17 -4.89
CA PHE A 55 12.75 0.63 -6.05
C PHE A 55 13.39 -0.75 -5.79
N PHE A 56 13.65 -1.49 -6.87
CA PHE A 56 14.45 -2.70 -6.83
C PHE A 56 15.83 -2.48 -7.44
N VAL A 57 16.84 -3.09 -6.84
CA VAL A 57 18.17 -3.26 -7.42
C VAL A 57 18.34 -4.72 -7.79
N VAL A 58 18.51 -4.99 -9.07
CA VAL A 58 18.82 -6.33 -9.58
C VAL A 58 20.33 -6.42 -9.71
N VAL A 59 20.94 -7.42 -9.09
CA VAL A 59 22.40 -7.61 -9.05
C VAL A 59 22.79 -8.98 -9.59
N ASP A 60 24.08 -9.17 -9.86
CA ASP A 60 24.62 -10.46 -10.25
C ASP A 60 24.57 -11.47 -9.08
N ASP A 61 24.64 -12.76 -9.41
CA ASP A 61 24.63 -13.84 -8.43
C ASP A 61 25.77 -13.69 -7.41
N GLY A 62 25.44 -13.83 -6.12
CA GLY A 62 26.39 -13.67 -5.02
C GLY A 62 26.59 -12.23 -4.54
N CYS A 63 26.01 -11.22 -5.21
CA CYS A 63 26.17 -9.81 -4.83
C CYS A 63 25.11 -9.29 -3.85
N VAL A 64 23.96 -9.97 -3.73
CA VAL A 64 22.81 -9.53 -2.89
C VAL A 64 23.23 -9.17 -1.47
N SER A 65 23.99 -10.05 -0.80
CA SER A 65 24.41 -9.85 0.59
C SER A 65 25.25 -8.58 0.79
N ARG A 66 26.08 -8.20 -0.19
CA ARG A 66 26.91 -6.99 -0.14
C ARG A 66 26.08 -5.71 -0.25
N TYR A 67 25.06 -5.72 -1.10
CA TYR A 67 24.16 -4.58 -1.29
C TYR A 67 23.19 -4.38 -0.10
N LEU A 68 22.93 -5.44 0.66
CA LEU A 68 22.14 -5.38 1.89
C LEU A 68 22.97 -5.04 3.14
N ALA A 69 24.24 -5.43 3.17
CA ALA A 69 25.11 -5.19 4.32
C ALA A 69 25.60 -3.73 4.41
N ASP A 70 25.77 -3.06 3.28
CA ASP A 70 26.45 -1.75 3.20
C ASP A 70 25.74 -0.82 2.20
N THR A 71 25.68 0.47 2.55
CA THR A 71 24.98 1.55 1.83
C THR A 71 25.91 2.45 1.02
N ASP A 72 27.20 2.12 0.90
CA ASP A 72 28.20 2.88 0.13
C ASP A 72 27.73 3.27 -1.29
N TRP A 73 27.02 2.37 -1.98
CA TRP A 73 26.48 2.60 -3.32
C TRP A 73 25.33 3.62 -3.33
N LEU A 74 24.54 3.70 -2.26
CA LEU A 74 23.53 4.76 -2.08
C LEU A 74 24.18 6.08 -1.71
N GLU A 75 25.14 6.06 -0.78
CA GLU A 75 25.86 7.25 -0.31
C GLU A 75 26.63 7.93 -1.44
N ALA A 76 27.11 7.14 -2.42
CA ALA A 76 27.71 7.65 -3.64
C ALA A 76 26.73 8.41 -4.55
N ALA A 77 25.43 8.10 -4.50
CA ALA A 77 24.39 8.81 -5.25
C ALA A 77 23.84 10.02 -4.48
N HIS A 78 23.69 9.88 -3.15
CA HIS A 78 23.24 10.92 -2.24
C HIS A 78 23.54 10.55 -0.77
N PRO A 79 23.98 11.50 0.09
CA PRO A 79 24.25 11.21 1.49
C PRO A 79 23.07 10.58 2.24
N VAL A 80 23.35 9.50 2.98
CA VAL A 80 22.40 8.79 3.84
C VAL A 80 22.51 9.32 5.27
N ALA A 81 21.40 9.73 5.87
CA ALA A 81 21.35 10.13 7.27
C ALA A 81 21.00 8.97 8.20
N TRP A 82 20.19 8.02 7.72
CA TRP A 82 19.77 6.87 8.50
C TRP A 82 19.35 5.71 7.60
N SER A 83 19.61 4.48 8.03
CA SER A 83 19.24 3.27 7.32
C SER A 83 19.08 2.08 8.28
N PHE A 84 18.15 1.18 7.98
CA PHE A 84 18.04 -0.12 8.67
C PHE A 84 17.52 -1.22 7.73
N ALA A 85 17.81 -2.47 8.07
CA ALA A 85 17.26 -3.63 7.38
C ALA A 85 15.77 -3.79 7.71
N HIS A 86 14.91 -3.79 6.70
CA HIS A 86 13.45 -3.82 6.85
C HIS A 86 12.89 -5.23 6.61
N THR A 87 13.28 -5.85 5.49
CA THR A 87 12.93 -7.22 5.12
C THR A 87 14.21 -8.04 4.93
N HIS A 88 14.05 -9.34 4.68
CA HIS A 88 15.15 -10.19 4.26
C HIS A 88 15.86 -9.61 3.02
N ASP A 89 15.09 -9.09 2.06
CA ASP A 89 15.59 -8.62 0.77
C ASP A 89 15.85 -7.12 0.72
N GLY A 90 15.59 -6.35 1.78
CA GLY A 90 15.42 -4.91 1.62
C GLY A 90 15.63 -4.04 2.85
N ARG A 91 15.78 -2.74 2.58
CA ARG A 91 16.11 -1.72 3.57
C ARG A 91 15.29 -0.47 3.38
N LYS A 92 15.15 0.28 4.48
CA LYS A 92 14.57 1.61 4.52
C LYS A 92 15.65 2.62 4.81
N VAL A 93 15.60 3.75 4.11
CA VAL A 93 16.65 4.78 4.09
C VAL A 93 16.03 6.16 4.16
N LEU A 94 16.63 7.01 4.99
CA LEU A 94 16.40 8.45 4.98
C LEU A 94 17.68 9.14 4.49
N PHE A 95 17.57 9.84 3.36
CA PHE A 95 18.63 10.69 2.84
C PHE A 95 18.79 11.96 3.69
N ALA A 96 19.98 12.56 3.67
CA ALA A 96 20.31 13.74 4.48
C ALA A 96 19.48 15.00 4.14
N ASP A 97 18.78 15.00 3.01
CA ASP A 97 17.88 16.07 2.57
C ASP A 97 16.40 15.82 2.95
N GLY A 98 16.13 14.76 3.73
CA GLY A 98 14.80 14.40 4.21
C GLY A 98 14.02 13.46 3.28
N ARG A 99 14.57 13.03 2.14
CA ARG A 99 13.89 12.09 1.23
C ARG A 99 13.95 10.68 1.78
N PHE A 100 12.80 10.00 1.74
CA PHE A 100 12.68 8.62 2.18
C PHE A 100 12.73 7.67 0.99
N ALA A 101 13.37 6.52 1.18
CA ALA A 101 13.40 5.45 0.20
C ALA A 101 13.27 4.09 0.88
N GLU A 102 12.59 3.18 0.20
CA GLU A 102 12.59 1.76 0.48
C GLU A 102 13.10 1.02 -0.75
N TYR A 103 13.98 0.04 -0.55
CA TYR A 103 14.47 -0.77 -1.65
C TYR A 103 14.60 -2.23 -1.27
N ALA A 104 14.52 -3.07 -2.29
CA ALA A 104 14.88 -4.48 -2.19
C ALA A 104 15.92 -4.85 -3.26
N VAL A 105 16.75 -5.84 -2.93
CA VAL A 105 17.87 -6.31 -3.75
C VAL A 105 17.62 -7.76 -4.11
N PHE A 106 17.71 -8.08 -5.40
CA PHE A 106 17.45 -9.42 -5.92
C PHE A 106 18.50 -9.82 -6.94
N THR A 107 18.75 -11.12 -7.08
CA THR A 107 19.24 -11.66 -8.35
C THR A 107 18.12 -11.67 -9.39
N LEU A 108 18.47 -11.92 -10.66
CA LEU A 108 17.48 -12.13 -11.72
C LEU A 108 16.53 -13.29 -11.42
N ASP A 109 17.04 -14.37 -10.83
CA ASP A 109 16.23 -15.56 -10.53
C ASP A 109 15.33 -15.34 -9.32
N GLU A 110 15.79 -14.63 -8.29
CA GLU A 110 14.96 -14.22 -7.15
C GLU A 110 13.83 -13.29 -7.60
N LEU A 111 14.11 -12.29 -8.44
CA LEU A 111 13.09 -11.38 -8.96
C LEU A 111 12.00 -12.12 -9.76
N ARG A 112 12.38 -13.16 -10.51
CA ARG A 112 11.41 -14.01 -11.26
C ARG A 112 10.51 -14.83 -10.34
N GLY A 113 10.95 -15.06 -9.09
CA GLY A 113 10.22 -15.82 -8.08
C GLY A 113 9.18 -15.01 -7.31
N ILE A 114 9.05 -13.70 -7.55
CA ILE A 114 8.14 -12.83 -6.79
C ILE A 114 7.15 -12.05 -7.68
N PRO A 115 5.90 -11.84 -7.21
CA PRO A 115 4.99 -10.89 -7.82
C PRO A 115 5.39 -9.46 -7.43
N TYR A 116 5.32 -8.53 -8.39
CA TYR A 116 5.52 -7.10 -8.14
C TYR A 116 4.70 -6.26 -9.11
N PRO A 117 4.26 -5.05 -8.72
CA PRO A 117 3.50 -4.18 -9.61
C PRO A 117 4.36 -3.71 -10.80
N PRO A 118 3.73 -3.31 -11.92
CA PRO A 118 4.40 -2.73 -13.07
C PRO A 118 5.47 -1.68 -12.69
N ALA A 119 6.74 -1.97 -12.96
CA ALA A 119 7.88 -1.11 -12.64
C ALA A 119 8.28 -0.21 -13.81
N ARG A 120 9.17 0.76 -13.57
CA ARG A 120 9.86 1.56 -14.59
C ARG A 120 11.35 1.25 -14.55
N THR A 121 11.94 0.93 -15.69
CA THR A 121 13.42 0.87 -15.77
C THR A 121 14.00 2.27 -15.58
N VAL A 122 14.77 2.45 -14.52
CA VAL A 122 15.57 3.67 -14.31
C VAL A 122 16.89 3.55 -15.05
N TRP A 123 17.55 2.41 -14.88
CA TRP A 123 18.80 2.05 -15.53
C TRP A 123 18.84 0.53 -15.68
N ALA A 124 19.52 0.05 -16.73
CA ALA A 124 19.78 -1.36 -16.93
C ALA A 124 21.12 -1.54 -17.64
N ARG A 125 21.86 -2.58 -17.26
CA ARG A 125 23.06 -3.01 -17.98
C ARG A 125 22.70 -3.41 -19.41
N ALA A 126 23.62 -3.23 -20.34
CA ALA A 126 23.37 -3.43 -21.77
C ALA A 126 22.88 -4.85 -22.15
N ASP A 127 23.24 -5.84 -21.35
CA ASP A 127 22.86 -7.25 -21.51
C ASP A 127 21.71 -7.69 -20.57
N ALA A 128 21.11 -6.76 -19.84
CA ALA A 128 20.00 -7.06 -18.96
C ALA A 128 18.81 -7.64 -19.77
N PRO A 129 18.09 -8.64 -19.23
CA PRO A 129 16.90 -9.16 -19.89
C PRO A 129 15.88 -8.07 -20.21
N ALA A 130 15.20 -8.20 -21.35
CA ALA A 130 14.03 -7.39 -21.64
C ALA A 130 12.90 -7.68 -20.62
N ASP A 131 11.97 -6.73 -20.50
CA ASP A 131 10.71 -6.87 -19.75
C ASP A 131 10.84 -7.10 -18.23
N LEU A 132 11.95 -6.68 -17.61
CA LEU A 132 12.10 -6.64 -16.14
C LEU A 132 11.09 -5.70 -15.45
N GLU A 133 10.33 -4.93 -16.22
CA GLU A 133 9.31 -4.03 -15.72
C GLU A 133 8.00 -4.73 -15.35
N THR A 134 7.84 -6.00 -15.71
CA THR A 134 6.61 -6.76 -15.54
C THR A 134 6.90 -8.09 -14.87
N SER A 135 6.24 -8.35 -13.73
CA SER A 135 6.37 -9.64 -13.06
C SER A 135 5.85 -10.77 -13.94
N ARG A 136 6.48 -11.95 -13.81
CA ARG A 136 6.05 -13.19 -14.46
C ARG A 136 4.97 -13.93 -13.68
N LEU A 137 4.71 -13.53 -12.44
CA LEU A 137 3.69 -14.11 -11.59
C LEU A 137 2.45 -13.22 -11.60
N ASP A 138 1.28 -13.86 -11.60
CA ASP A 138 0.02 -13.15 -11.50
C ASP A 138 -0.06 -12.41 -10.16
N LEU A 139 -0.56 -11.17 -10.22
CA LEU A 139 -0.97 -10.47 -9.02
C LEU A 139 -2.21 -11.17 -8.42
N PRO A 140 -2.46 -11.02 -7.11
CA PRO A 140 -3.61 -11.65 -6.46
C PRO A 140 -4.92 -11.40 -7.23
N ALA A 141 -5.72 -12.46 -7.37
CA ALA A 141 -7.00 -12.38 -8.05
C ALA A 141 -7.94 -11.38 -7.35
N ALA A 142 -8.83 -10.76 -8.14
CA ALA A 142 -9.83 -9.85 -7.60
C ALA A 142 -10.68 -10.54 -6.52
N PRO A 143 -10.91 -9.89 -5.36
CA PRO A 143 -11.66 -10.49 -4.28
C PRO A 143 -13.13 -10.70 -4.65
N SER A 144 -13.75 -11.76 -4.13
CA SER A 144 -15.18 -12.00 -4.29
C SER A 144 -16.01 -11.03 -3.45
N LEU A 145 -17.03 -10.41 -4.05
CA LEU A 145 -17.97 -9.51 -3.37
C LEU A 145 -18.59 -10.18 -2.12
N GLY A 146 -19.09 -11.41 -2.25
CA GLY A 146 -19.71 -12.14 -1.14
C GLY A 146 -18.73 -12.45 -0.01
N HIS A 147 -17.47 -12.74 -0.36
CA HIS A 147 -16.41 -12.93 0.63
C HIS A 147 -16.11 -11.62 1.39
N GLN A 148 -16.00 -10.50 0.69
CA GLN A 148 -15.74 -9.19 1.30
C GLN A 148 -16.86 -8.76 2.25
N VAL A 149 -18.13 -8.94 1.85
CA VAL A 149 -19.28 -8.66 2.72
C VAL A 149 -19.27 -9.58 3.95
N GLY A 150 -19.03 -10.88 3.77
CA GLY A 150 -18.92 -11.84 4.85
C GLY A 150 -17.83 -11.44 5.86
N GLU A 151 -16.63 -11.15 5.38
CA GLU A 151 -15.51 -10.70 6.19
C GLU A 151 -15.76 -9.38 6.91
N ALA A 152 -16.45 -8.43 6.26
CA ALA A 152 -16.78 -7.16 6.89
C ALA A 152 -17.66 -7.39 8.13
N VAL A 153 -18.75 -8.14 7.96
CA VAL A 153 -19.73 -8.38 9.04
C VAL A 153 -19.16 -9.26 10.15
N THR A 154 -18.34 -10.26 9.83
CA THR A 154 -17.65 -11.06 10.87
C THR A 154 -16.62 -10.24 11.64
N ASN A 155 -15.91 -9.32 10.98
CA ASN A 155 -15.04 -8.37 11.67
C ASN A 155 -15.81 -7.44 12.62
N LEU A 156 -16.98 -6.93 12.21
CA LEU A 156 -17.87 -6.16 13.10
C LEU A 156 -18.28 -6.99 14.33
N TYR A 157 -18.74 -8.22 14.11
CA TYR A 157 -19.18 -9.12 15.18
C TYR A 157 -18.05 -9.40 16.19
N VAL A 158 -16.86 -9.78 15.70
CA VAL A 158 -15.69 -10.05 16.55
C VAL A 158 -15.23 -8.77 17.26
N GLY A 159 -15.21 -7.64 16.56
CA GLY A 159 -14.82 -6.35 17.11
C GLY A 159 -15.71 -5.90 18.26
N LEU A 160 -17.03 -6.01 18.13
CA LEU A 160 -17.97 -5.64 19.18
C LEU A 160 -17.85 -6.56 20.42
N HIS A 161 -17.60 -7.85 20.24
CA HIS A 161 -17.29 -8.75 21.37
C HIS A 161 -15.99 -8.37 22.10
N ARG A 162 -14.98 -7.91 21.36
CA ARG A 162 -13.74 -7.37 21.96
C ARG A 162 -14.03 -6.12 22.77
N ASP A 163 -14.86 -5.22 22.28
CA ASP A 163 -15.24 -4.00 23.01
C ASP A 163 -16.00 -4.33 24.30
N LEU A 164 -16.96 -5.25 24.24
CA LEU A 164 -17.70 -5.73 25.42
C LEU A 164 -16.79 -6.34 26.50
N ARG A 165 -15.61 -6.88 26.11
CA ARG A 165 -14.57 -7.37 27.03
C ARG A 165 -13.62 -6.27 27.53
N GLY A 166 -13.81 -5.03 27.08
CA GLY A 166 -12.94 -3.90 27.40
C GLY A 166 -11.72 -3.73 26.49
N GLU A 167 -11.55 -4.58 25.47
CA GLU A 167 -10.42 -4.55 24.53
C GLU A 167 -10.62 -3.49 23.43
N ARG A 168 -10.87 -2.23 23.82
CA ARG A 168 -11.31 -1.16 22.90
C ARG A 168 -10.41 -0.92 21.70
N LEU A 169 -9.09 -0.88 21.90
CA LEU A 169 -8.14 -0.72 20.79
C LEU A 169 -8.19 -1.90 19.79
N SER A 170 -8.37 -3.11 20.32
CA SER A 170 -8.52 -4.31 19.51
C SER A 170 -9.83 -4.27 18.71
N ALA A 171 -10.92 -3.82 19.34
CA ALA A 171 -12.19 -3.58 18.68
C ALA A 171 -12.09 -2.52 17.57
N THR A 172 -11.37 -1.42 17.81
CA THR A 172 -11.11 -0.39 16.80
C THR A 172 -10.42 -0.93 15.56
N ARG A 173 -9.42 -1.80 15.72
CA ARG A 173 -8.78 -2.45 14.55
C ARG A 173 -9.75 -3.31 13.76
N PHE A 174 -10.59 -4.09 14.45
CA PHE A 174 -11.56 -4.95 13.78
C PHE A 174 -12.66 -4.15 13.07
N VAL A 175 -13.23 -3.17 13.74
CA VAL A 175 -14.37 -2.39 13.24
C VAL A 175 -13.94 -1.32 12.24
N GLN A 176 -12.90 -0.56 12.56
CA GLN A 176 -12.57 0.68 11.85
C GLN A 176 -11.41 0.52 10.86
N VAL A 177 -10.63 -0.56 10.95
CA VAL A 177 -9.60 -0.88 9.96
C VAL A 177 -10.08 -2.05 9.11
N PHE A 178 -10.15 -3.26 9.66
CA PHE A 178 -10.44 -4.44 8.86
C PHE A 178 -11.81 -4.38 8.19
N ALA A 179 -12.89 -4.11 8.93
CA ALA A 179 -14.22 -4.05 8.32
C ALA A 179 -14.39 -2.85 7.37
N VAL A 180 -13.72 -1.72 7.63
CA VAL A 180 -13.72 -0.56 6.72
C VAL A 180 -12.99 -0.90 5.42
N ASP A 181 -11.81 -1.53 5.46
CA ASP A 181 -11.10 -1.97 4.25
C ASP A 181 -11.97 -2.90 3.39
N ARG A 182 -12.68 -3.84 4.03
CA ARG A 182 -13.65 -4.69 3.33
C ARG A 182 -14.79 -3.85 2.72
N LEU A 183 -15.34 -2.88 3.43
CA LEU A 183 -16.37 -1.98 2.91
C LEU A 183 -15.88 -1.18 1.71
N LEU A 184 -14.69 -0.57 1.77
CA LEU A 184 -14.12 0.18 0.64
C LEU A 184 -13.94 -0.73 -0.59
N THR A 185 -13.47 -1.97 -0.36
CA THR A 185 -13.33 -2.97 -1.43
C THR A 185 -14.68 -3.36 -2.03
N VAL A 186 -15.74 -3.54 -1.21
CA VAL A 186 -17.11 -3.80 -1.68
C VAL A 186 -17.60 -2.66 -2.58
N LEU A 187 -17.37 -1.40 -2.19
CA LEU A 187 -17.78 -0.24 -2.97
C LEU A 187 -17.01 -0.13 -4.28
N ASP A 188 -15.71 -0.42 -4.28
CA ASP A 188 -14.89 -0.44 -5.49
C ASP A 188 -15.34 -1.55 -6.46
N LEU A 189 -15.69 -2.75 -5.96
CA LEU A 189 -16.24 -3.86 -6.77
C LEU A 189 -17.61 -3.54 -7.38
N LEU A 190 -18.38 -2.68 -6.71
CA LEU A 190 -19.70 -2.21 -7.16
C LEU A 190 -19.61 -0.91 -7.97
N GLU A 191 -18.40 -0.42 -8.25
CA GLU A 191 -18.14 0.83 -8.97
C GLU A 191 -18.87 2.04 -8.34
N VAL A 192 -18.96 2.07 -7.01
CA VAL A 192 -19.58 3.16 -6.25
C VAL A 192 -18.56 4.26 -5.97
N GLY A 193 -18.91 5.51 -6.28
CA GLY A 193 -18.09 6.69 -5.99
C GLY A 193 -17.46 7.30 -7.24
N ASP A 194 -16.49 8.18 -7.02
CA ASP A 194 -15.84 8.98 -8.06
C ASP A 194 -14.43 8.44 -8.37
N GLY A 195 -14.29 7.78 -9.52
CA GLY A 195 -13.00 7.31 -10.01
C GLY A 195 -12.67 5.86 -9.65
N ARG A 196 -11.40 5.49 -9.82
CA ARG A 196 -10.92 4.11 -9.66
C ARG A 196 -9.96 3.99 -8.48
N PRO A 197 -9.80 2.79 -7.88
CA PRO A 197 -8.80 2.54 -6.86
C PRO A 197 -7.43 3.08 -7.28
N GLN A 198 -6.76 3.79 -6.37
CA GLN A 198 -5.45 4.39 -6.64
C GLN A 198 -4.30 3.37 -6.47
N ASP A 199 -4.51 2.37 -5.62
CA ASP A 199 -3.47 1.41 -5.22
C ASP A 199 -4.08 0.01 -5.17
N LEU A 200 -3.34 -0.98 -5.66
CA LEU A 200 -3.78 -2.37 -5.72
C LEU A 200 -3.71 -3.08 -4.36
N PHE A 201 -2.88 -2.60 -3.46
CA PHE A 201 -2.59 -3.25 -2.17
C PHE A 201 -3.18 -2.50 -0.97
N ALA A 202 -3.46 -1.20 -1.14
CA ALA A 202 -3.93 -0.33 -0.07
C ALA A 202 -5.24 0.39 -0.49
N VAL A 203 -6.37 -0.27 -0.22
CA VAL A 203 -7.71 0.17 -0.66
C VAL A 203 -8.15 1.50 -0.06
N GLU A 204 -7.56 1.93 1.05
CA GLU A 204 -7.83 3.21 1.70
C GLU A 204 -7.16 4.39 1.00
N ARG A 205 -6.12 4.15 0.17
CA ARG A 205 -5.40 5.25 -0.50
C ARG A 205 -6.34 6.02 -1.44
N GLY A 206 -6.43 7.32 -1.19
CA GLY A 206 -7.29 8.23 -1.95
C GLY A 206 -8.80 8.04 -1.70
N ALA A 207 -9.20 7.36 -0.62
CA ALA A 207 -10.61 7.15 -0.29
C ALA A 207 -11.39 8.48 -0.13
N GLU A 208 -10.77 9.55 0.34
CA GLU A 208 -11.40 10.87 0.46
C GLU A 208 -11.86 11.41 -0.89
N ARG A 209 -11.03 11.22 -1.93
CA ARG A 209 -11.37 11.65 -3.29
C ARG A 209 -12.42 10.75 -3.94
N ARG A 210 -12.32 9.44 -3.71
CA ARG A 210 -13.18 8.44 -4.36
C ARG A 210 -14.55 8.32 -3.71
N LEU A 211 -14.56 8.28 -2.39
CA LEU A 211 -15.70 7.87 -1.59
C LEU A 211 -16.14 8.95 -0.59
N GLY A 212 -15.44 10.07 -0.47
CA GLY A 212 -15.79 11.13 0.50
C GLY A 212 -17.15 11.81 0.26
N ARG A 213 -17.75 11.66 -0.94
CA ARG A 213 -19.14 12.07 -1.21
C ARG A 213 -20.18 11.00 -0.87
N VAL A 214 -19.73 9.75 -0.73
CA VAL A 214 -20.56 8.57 -0.48
C VAL A 214 -20.56 8.21 1.01
N LEU A 215 -19.40 8.37 1.66
CA LEU A 215 -19.12 7.93 3.02
C LEU A 215 -18.78 9.11 3.91
N ASP A 216 -19.25 9.04 5.15
CA ASP A 216 -18.73 9.85 6.25
C ASP A 216 -17.52 9.13 6.86
N LEU A 217 -16.34 9.34 6.26
CA LEU A 217 -15.09 8.68 6.68
C LEU A 217 -14.74 8.97 8.15
N ALA A 218 -15.08 10.17 8.65
CA ALA A 218 -14.82 10.52 10.04
C ALA A 218 -15.67 9.67 11.01
N ARG A 219 -16.94 9.40 10.67
CA ARG A 219 -17.81 8.52 11.47
C ARG A 219 -17.53 7.03 11.30
N LEU A 220 -16.85 6.64 10.22
CA LEU A 220 -16.32 5.27 10.08
C LEU A 220 -15.06 5.05 10.94
N ASN A 221 -14.33 6.12 11.25
CA ASN A 221 -13.08 6.09 12.00
C ASN A 221 -13.06 7.03 13.23
N PRO A 222 -14.04 6.94 14.16
CA PRO A 222 -14.13 7.83 15.33
C PRO A 222 -13.06 7.56 16.39
N GLY A 223 -12.20 6.55 16.20
CA GLY A 223 -11.21 6.13 17.19
C GLY A 223 -11.82 5.25 18.29
N VAL A 224 -11.08 5.08 19.39
CA VAL A 224 -11.40 4.09 20.44
C VAL A 224 -12.68 4.36 21.23
N ASP A 225 -13.29 5.53 21.04
CA ASP A 225 -14.41 6.00 21.85
C ASP A 225 -15.78 5.59 21.30
N ASP A 226 -15.90 5.29 20.00
CA ASP A 226 -17.20 4.93 19.39
C ASP A 226 -17.13 3.79 18.37
N ASN A 227 -16.64 2.61 18.79
CA ASN A 227 -16.68 1.42 17.94
C ASN A 227 -18.11 0.97 17.61
N ALA A 228 -19.07 1.17 18.51
CA ALA A 228 -20.46 0.77 18.27
C ALA A 228 -21.14 1.62 17.19
N GLY A 229 -20.91 2.93 17.20
CA GLY A 229 -21.37 3.83 16.15
C GLY A 229 -20.73 3.51 14.80
N ALA A 230 -19.42 3.31 14.76
CA ALA A 230 -18.72 2.92 13.54
C ALA A 230 -19.24 1.58 12.98
N ALA A 231 -19.43 0.56 13.84
CA ALA A 231 -19.90 -0.75 13.41
C ALA A 231 -21.30 -0.70 12.78
N LEU A 232 -22.21 0.09 13.37
CA LEU A 232 -23.55 0.26 12.81
C LEU A 232 -23.52 1.02 11.48
N LEU A 233 -22.67 2.05 11.36
CA LEU A 233 -22.53 2.77 10.10
C LEU A 233 -21.96 1.88 8.98
N VAL A 234 -20.96 1.05 9.28
CA VAL A 234 -20.43 0.06 8.32
C VAL A 234 -21.54 -0.91 7.90
N LEU A 235 -22.28 -1.48 8.85
CA LEU A 235 -23.37 -2.42 8.57
C LEU A 235 -24.47 -1.77 7.70
N GLU A 236 -24.94 -0.59 8.08
CA GLU A 236 -25.97 0.16 7.34
C GLU A 236 -25.51 0.49 5.91
N THR A 237 -24.22 0.79 5.73
CA THR A 237 -23.65 1.06 4.41
C THR A 237 -23.57 -0.21 3.57
N LEU A 238 -23.13 -1.33 4.16
CA LEU A 238 -23.12 -2.63 3.47
C LEU A 238 -24.53 -3.01 3.03
N GLU A 239 -25.54 -2.90 3.89
CA GLU A 239 -26.94 -3.21 3.55
C GLU A 239 -27.52 -2.29 2.47
N ARG A 240 -27.00 -1.06 2.33
CA ARG A 240 -27.42 -0.13 1.27
C ARG A 240 -26.94 -0.53 -0.11
N TYR A 241 -25.70 -1.01 -0.22
CA TYR A 241 -25.04 -1.26 -1.51
C TYR A 241 -24.93 -2.74 -1.85
N ALA A 242 -24.93 -3.61 -0.86
CA ALA A 242 -24.75 -5.05 -1.01
C ALA A 242 -25.80 -5.85 -0.22
N GLY A 243 -25.96 -7.13 -0.56
CA GLY A 243 -26.80 -8.04 0.22
C GLY A 243 -26.05 -8.51 1.47
N VAL A 244 -26.60 -8.26 2.66
CA VAL A 244 -26.09 -8.78 3.93
C VAL A 244 -27.05 -9.83 4.48
N ASP A 245 -26.52 -10.96 4.96
CA ASP A 245 -27.34 -11.98 5.61
C ASP A 245 -27.99 -11.41 6.89
N PRO A 246 -29.31 -11.58 7.08
CA PRO A 246 -30.02 -11.04 8.25
C PRO A 246 -29.50 -11.55 9.60
N ALA A 247 -29.01 -12.79 9.67
CA ALA A 247 -28.58 -13.40 10.92
C ALA A 247 -27.36 -12.69 11.56
N PRO A 248 -26.21 -12.55 10.85
CA PRO A 248 -25.09 -11.81 11.41
C PRO A 248 -25.36 -10.30 11.53
N ALA A 249 -26.20 -9.72 10.68
CA ALA A 249 -26.61 -8.31 10.80
C ALA A 249 -27.39 -8.05 12.11
N ALA A 250 -28.33 -8.93 12.48
CA ALA A 250 -29.05 -8.83 13.74
C ALA A 250 -28.12 -8.99 14.95
N ALA A 251 -27.16 -9.92 14.88
CA ALA A 251 -26.19 -10.13 15.95
C ALA A 251 -25.27 -8.91 16.15
N VAL A 252 -24.81 -8.27 15.07
CA VAL A 252 -24.03 -7.02 15.14
C VAL A 252 -24.84 -5.90 15.80
N ARG A 253 -26.12 -5.74 15.45
CA ARG A 253 -26.99 -4.72 16.07
C ARG A 253 -27.15 -4.95 17.57
N ASP A 254 -27.45 -6.17 18.02
CA ASP A 254 -27.56 -6.49 19.46
C ASP A 254 -26.26 -6.16 20.21
N LEU A 255 -25.12 -6.58 19.67
CA LEU A 255 -23.83 -6.33 20.29
C LEU A 255 -23.52 -4.82 20.38
N ALA A 256 -23.78 -4.07 19.31
CA ALA A 256 -23.56 -2.62 19.28
C ALA A 256 -24.41 -1.90 20.32
N GLU A 257 -25.68 -2.31 20.50
CA GLU A 257 -26.53 -1.77 21.56
C GLU A 257 -26.00 -2.09 22.95
N ARG A 258 -25.52 -3.32 23.17
CA ARG A 258 -24.92 -3.72 24.45
C ARG A 258 -23.68 -2.89 24.77
N VAL A 259 -22.82 -2.64 23.78
CA VAL A 259 -21.66 -1.75 23.93
C VAL A 259 -22.14 -0.35 24.31
N ARG A 260 -23.11 0.22 23.59
CA ARG A 260 -23.67 1.55 23.91
C ARG A 260 -24.24 1.61 25.32
N ARG A 261 -24.97 0.58 25.77
CA ARG A 261 -25.52 0.51 27.13
C ARG A 261 -24.42 0.47 28.20
N LEU A 262 -23.36 -0.31 27.98
CA LEU A 262 -22.20 -0.38 28.88
C LEU A 262 -21.46 0.97 29.00
N ARG A 263 -21.55 1.81 27.98
CA ARG A 263 -20.84 3.10 27.88
C ARG A 263 -21.68 4.32 28.25
N ARG A 264 -22.96 4.15 28.61
CA ARG A 264 -23.74 5.26 29.16
C ARG A 264 -23.16 5.66 30.52
N PRO A 265 -22.90 6.96 30.77
CA PRO A 265 -22.42 7.44 32.05
C PRO A 265 -23.45 7.18 33.18
#